data_AF-A0A6N3DLN9-F1
#
_entry.id   AF-A0A6N3DLN9-F1
#
_cell.length_a   1.000
_cell.length_b   1.000
_cell.length_c   1.000
_cell.angle_alpha   90.00
_cell.angle_beta   90.00
_cell.angle_gamma   90.00
#
_symmetry.space_group_name_H-M   'P 1'
#
loop_
_entity.id
_entity.type
_entity.pdbx_description
1 polymer ?
#
loop_
_entity_poly.entity_id
_entity_poly.type
_entity_poly.pdbx_seq_one_letter_code
_entity_poly.pdbx_strand_id
1 'polypeptide(L)'
;MQKKWVELFEKVIGRKPSPEEFMAGKACGFDLKQIQSIAGNAPAEEVAPVEEPVVEPVEEVKNVDPLLAARQAWLQHFEETYGRKPSAEEFTAAKSQNFEFFVGPVPEAEFANPDSTEVTQEYVPQQPTQEYTTPLAAEQTQVFAGPNVTEAGPAQKKQKAPKTKGGKKLSKKKIGIISAIAVLVIALVAAFFYFQSTTRVEVTADKFIKAVDTKDYREAADLLSTDNDKWTKDEAESFITSMEDQGVDIGTELNKIIDNGGEGSYTDKSGNKIFGLEKADKKFGIFQEYRVASYPVQVKVKTNLDQAKLKVAANKTVTLKKDAVTDLGSFHYNTKEMELTAKTEVGNVTSKIHLNPKKATKNNLELQLNSEKRNLEVGFPDEVENPTDVKVVVNGKEVGTSTTFEVDSIPYQEIEVHAVFNMNGETYTTEKAKVTIEEGENDPIELKLAKDTLKRIKSAQDAKKAQAAKEEQNRTLAEEFLKEYRDAVFSSVSNRNNTYSKYYDTQSQAYKDMVEFTTGDGVRKAKIDYYTPGALDIQSVTEENGVVTIKTYEDFTVHYTDSHPDSQNRKYKTYTLKKVGASYVITDIVVTKES
;
A
#
# COMPACT_ATOMS: atom_id res chain seq x y z
N MET A 1 -34.99 32.22 -3.11
CA MET A 1 -33.72 32.17 -3.86
C MET A 1 -32.60 31.62 -2.98
N GLN A 2 -32.19 32.32 -1.92
CA GLN A 2 -31.25 31.88 -0.84
C GLN A 2 -30.88 30.38 -0.76
N LYS A 3 -31.80 29.44 -0.49
CA LYS A 3 -31.48 27.98 -0.44
C LYS A 3 -30.80 27.46 -1.72
N LYS A 4 -31.34 27.79 -2.90
CA LYS A 4 -30.74 27.43 -4.20
C LYS A 4 -29.36 28.07 -4.42
N TRP A 5 -29.12 29.26 -3.85
CA TRP A 5 -27.82 29.92 -3.91
C TRP A 5 -26.79 29.18 -3.06
N VAL A 6 -27.16 28.73 -1.85
CA VAL A 6 -26.29 27.90 -0.99
C VAL A 6 -26.03 26.53 -1.62
N GLU A 7 -27.05 25.87 -2.16
CA GLU A 7 -26.93 24.59 -2.88
C GLU A 7 -25.99 24.71 -4.10
N LEU A 8 -26.07 25.82 -4.85
CA LEU A 8 -25.18 26.07 -5.99
C LEU A 8 -23.77 26.50 -5.56
N PHE A 9 -23.63 27.24 -4.46
CA PHE A 9 -22.34 27.59 -3.87
C PHE A 9 -21.60 26.32 -3.40
N GLU A 10 -22.28 25.45 -2.65
CA GLU A 10 -21.75 24.14 -2.24
C GLU A 10 -21.32 23.28 -3.44
N LYS A 11 -22.08 23.33 -4.54
CA LYS A 11 -21.76 22.59 -5.78
C LYS A 11 -20.62 23.19 -6.61
N VAL A 12 -20.47 24.52 -6.64
CA VAL A 12 -19.49 25.22 -7.50
C VAL A 12 -18.16 25.48 -6.79
N ILE A 13 -18.18 25.67 -5.46
CA ILE A 13 -17.00 25.98 -4.64
C ILE A 13 -16.56 24.74 -3.82
N GLY A 14 -17.36 23.68 -3.77
CA GLY A 14 -17.03 22.42 -3.07
C GLY A 14 -17.15 22.48 -1.54
N ARG A 15 -17.52 23.63 -0.98
CA ARG A 15 -17.74 23.84 0.46
C ARG A 15 -18.92 24.77 0.71
N LYS A 16 -19.41 24.78 1.95
CA LYS A 16 -20.45 25.73 2.38
C LYS A 16 -19.92 27.17 2.33
N PRO A 17 -20.77 28.18 2.00
CA PRO A 17 -20.38 29.57 2.10
C PRO A 17 -20.11 29.96 3.56
N SER A 18 -19.09 30.76 3.78
CA SER A 18 -18.77 31.37 5.07
C SER A 18 -19.87 32.38 5.48
N PRO A 19 -19.93 32.80 6.75
CA PRO A 19 -20.84 33.86 7.18
C PRO A 19 -20.68 35.16 6.38
N GLU A 20 -19.46 35.47 5.94
CA GLU A 20 -19.12 36.66 5.17
C GLU A 20 -19.55 36.52 3.71
N GLU A 21 -19.24 35.40 3.07
CA GLU A 21 -19.67 35.07 1.70
C GLU A 21 -21.21 35.01 1.59
N PHE A 22 -21.88 34.48 2.62
CA PHE A 22 -23.33 34.45 2.72
C PHE A 22 -23.94 35.85 2.91
N MET A 23 -23.24 36.76 3.60
CA MET A 23 -23.65 38.16 3.75
C MET A 23 -23.37 38.99 2.48
N ALA A 24 -22.28 38.73 1.76
CA ALA A 24 -22.04 39.26 0.42
C ALA A 24 -23.10 38.76 -0.57
N GLY A 25 -23.41 37.46 -0.53
CA GLY A 25 -24.53 36.85 -1.26
C GLY A 25 -25.87 37.52 -0.94
N LYS A 26 -26.14 37.81 0.34
CA LYS A 26 -27.32 38.58 0.75
C LYS A 26 -27.33 40.01 0.21
N ALA A 27 -26.18 40.68 0.17
CA ALA A 27 -26.04 42.04 -0.34
C ALA A 27 -26.28 42.15 -1.86
N CYS A 28 -25.86 41.14 -2.64
CA CYS A 28 -26.17 41.06 -4.08
C CYS A 28 -27.53 40.39 -4.39
N GLY A 29 -28.41 40.21 -3.40
CA GLY A 29 -29.75 39.62 -3.60
C GLY A 29 -29.76 38.11 -3.88
N PHE A 30 -28.64 37.42 -3.64
CA PHE A 30 -28.35 36.05 -4.01
C PHE A 30 -28.30 35.80 -5.53
N ASP A 31 -27.60 36.67 -6.27
CA ASP A 31 -27.23 36.40 -7.67
C ASP A 31 -26.30 35.18 -7.77
N LEU A 32 -26.67 34.25 -8.65
CA LEU A 32 -25.94 33.01 -8.91
C LEU A 32 -24.66 33.26 -9.73
N LYS A 33 -24.62 34.33 -10.54
CA LYS A 33 -23.41 34.69 -11.33
C LYS A 33 -22.26 35.16 -10.43
N GLN A 34 -22.59 35.82 -9.32
CA GLN A 34 -21.60 36.37 -8.39
C GLN A 34 -20.95 35.31 -7.48
N ILE A 35 -21.41 34.04 -7.50
CA ILE A 35 -20.91 32.98 -6.60
C ILE A 35 -19.39 32.80 -6.66
N GLN A 36 -18.80 32.80 -7.86
CA GLN A 36 -17.34 32.60 -8.00
C GLN A 36 -16.55 33.83 -7.52
N SER A 37 -16.99 35.04 -7.89
CA SER A 37 -16.37 36.30 -7.42
C SER A 37 -16.46 36.47 -5.89
N ILE A 38 -17.62 36.16 -5.30
CA ILE A 38 -17.82 36.19 -3.83
C ILE A 38 -16.92 35.17 -3.12
N ALA A 39 -16.64 34.03 -3.75
CA ALA A 39 -15.72 33.01 -3.24
C ALA A 39 -14.23 33.32 -3.54
N GLY A 40 -13.90 34.51 -4.03
CA GLY A 40 -12.53 34.94 -4.36
C GLY A 40 -11.98 34.42 -5.70
N ASN A 41 -12.75 33.62 -6.45
CA ASN A 41 -12.38 33.11 -7.77
C ASN A 41 -12.95 33.99 -8.88
N ALA A 42 -12.24 35.07 -9.23
CA ALA A 42 -12.51 35.87 -10.42
C ALA A 42 -11.29 35.87 -11.36
N PRO A 43 -11.40 35.36 -12.60
CA PRO A 43 -10.42 35.71 -13.65
C PRO A 43 -10.64 37.18 -14.04
N ALA A 44 -9.55 37.91 -14.30
CA ALA A 44 -9.62 39.29 -14.75
C ALA A 44 -9.83 39.37 -16.27
N GLU A 45 -10.73 40.23 -16.73
CA GLU A 45 -10.95 40.53 -18.16
C GLU A 45 -10.17 41.77 -18.62
N GLU A 46 -9.75 41.71 -19.89
CA GLU A 46 -9.40 42.80 -20.83
C GLU A 46 -8.50 43.99 -20.38
N VAL A 47 -7.27 44.00 -20.91
CA VAL A 47 -6.76 45.13 -21.73
C VAL A 47 -6.07 44.56 -22.97
N ALA A 48 -6.17 45.23 -24.12
CA ALA A 48 -5.74 44.73 -25.44
C ALA A 48 -4.38 45.34 -25.92
N PRO A 49 -3.91 45.18 -27.18
CA PRO A 49 -2.70 44.39 -27.45
C PRO A 49 -1.51 45.16 -28.06
N VAL A 50 -0.31 44.59 -27.97
CA VAL A 50 0.91 45.02 -28.68
C VAL A 50 1.66 43.80 -29.23
N GLU A 51 2.46 44.01 -30.28
CA GLU A 51 2.95 43.03 -31.25
C GLU A 51 3.91 41.93 -30.73
N GLU A 52 3.98 40.83 -31.49
CA GLU A 52 4.94 39.73 -31.32
C GLU A 52 6.39 40.18 -31.57
N PRO A 53 7.36 39.43 -31.01
CA PRO A 53 8.33 38.81 -31.91
C PRO A 53 8.37 37.28 -31.77
N VAL A 54 8.59 36.60 -32.89
CA VAL A 54 8.70 35.14 -32.99
C VAL A 54 9.87 34.61 -32.16
N VAL A 55 9.61 33.57 -31.37
CA VAL A 55 10.62 32.72 -30.74
C VAL A 55 10.27 31.26 -31.02
N GLU A 56 11.28 30.44 -31.31
CA GLU A 56 11.11 29.03 -31.69
C GLU A 56 10.62 28.17 -30.49
N PRO A 57 9.87 27.08 -30.74
CA PRO A 57 9.37 26.22 -29.67
C PRO A 57 10.50 25.43 -29.02
N VAL A 58 10.97 25.89 -27.87
CA VAL A 58 11.76 25.06 -26.95
C VAL A 58 10.86 23.93 -26.44
N GLU A 59 11.28 22.68 -26.63
CA GLU A 59 10.50 21.54 -26.16
C GLU A 59 10.34 21.56 -24.63
N GLU A 60 9.10 21.36 -24.18
CA GLU A 60 8.76 21.27 -22.76
C GLU A 60 9.38 19.99 -22.18
N VAL A 61 10.57 20.11 -21.58
CA VAL A 61 11.28 18.99 -20.95
C VAL A 61 10.48 18.48 -19.75
N LYS A 62 9.59 17.53 -20.02
CA LYS A 62 8.95 16.71 -19.01
C LYS A 62 10.05 16.02 -18.23
N ASN A 63 10.08 16.26 -16.92
CA ASN A 63 11.02 15.62 -16.03
C ASN A 63 10.59 14.15 -15.85
N VAL A 64 11.07 13.29 -16.76
CA VAL A 64 10.78 11.85 -16.74
C VAL A 64 11.62 11.24 -15.62
N ASP A 65 10.97 10.48 -14.74
CA ASP A 65 11.62 9.66 -13.72
C ASP A 65 12.79 8.85 -14.36
N PRO A 66 14.05 9.09 -13.94
CA PRO A 66 15.21 8.42 -14.51
C PRO A 66 15.13 6.89 -14.44
N LEU A 67 14.50 6.33 -13.40
CA LEU A 67 14.33 4.89 -13.24
C LEU A 67 13.29 4.34 -14.23
N LEU A 68 12.25 5.11 -14.54
CA LEU A 68 11.25 4.77 -15.54
C LEU A 68 11.84 4.82 -16.97
N ALA A 69 12.69 5.81 -17.25
CA ALA A 69 13.45 5.89 -18.50
C ALA A 69 14.44 4.72 -18.65
N ALA A 70 15.24 4.42 -17.61
CA ALA A 70 16.16 3.28 -17.59
C ALA A 70 15.44 1.94 -17.81
N ARG A 71 14.31 1.72 -17.12
CA ARG A 71 13.45 0.55 -17.31
C ARG A 71 12.95 0.41 -18.75
N GLN A 72 12.55 1.51 -19.40
CA GLN A 72 12.08 1.48 -20.80
C GLN A 72 13.21 1.14 -21.77
N ALA A 73 14.38 1.78 -21.61
CA ALA A 73 15.55 1.49 -22.43
C ALA A 73 16.02 0.04 -22.28
N TRP A 74 16.04 -0.49 -21.05
CA TRP A 74 16.42 -1.88 -20.77
C TRP A 74 15.44 -2.88 -21.37
N LEU A 75 14.13 -2.65 -21.26
CA LEU A 75 13.10 -3.50 -21.88
C LEU A 75 13.24 -3.54 -23.41
N GLN A 76 13.46 -2.38 -24.05
CA GLN A 76 13.65 -2.29 -25.49
C GLN A 76 14.92 -3.04 -25.94
N HIS A 77 16.04 -2.84 -25.24
CA HIS A 77 17.30 -3.52 -25.55
C HIS A 77 17.24 -5.03 -25.31
N PHE A 78 16.49 -5.49 -24.30
CA PHE A 78 16.25 -6.92 -24.08
C PHE A 78 15.44 -7.54 -25.23
N GLU A 79 14.34 -6.90 -25.65
CA GLU A 79 13.49 -7.40 -26.73
C GLU A 79 14.21 -7.38 -28.09
N GLU A 80 15.10 -6.42 -28.32
CA GLU A 80 15.99 -6.35 -29.50
C GLU A 80 17.11 -7.41 -29.47
N THR A 81 17.74 -7.65 -28.31
CA THR A 81 18.88 -8.59 -28.16
C THR A 81 18.44 -10.05 -28.18
N TYR A 82 17.31 -10.38 -27.56
CA TYR A 82 16.85 -11.76 -27.36
C TYR A 82 15.61 -12.14 -28.19
N GLY A 83 15.02 -11.19 -28.95
CA GLY A 83 13.85 -11.44 -29.80
C GLY A 83 12.58 -11.83 -29.03
N ARG A 84 12.57 -11.63 -27.70
CA ARG A 84 11.48 -11.97 -26.79
C ARG A 84 11.46 -11.00 -25.61
N LYS A 85 10.34 -10.97 -24.90
CA LYS A 85 10.24 -10.25 -23.62
C LYS A 85 10.97 -11.01 -22.50
N PRO A 86 11.49 -10.29 -21.48
CA PRO A 86 12.16 -10.91 -20.34
C PRO A 86 11.17 -11.72 -19.47
N SER A 87 11.68 -12.75 -18.82
CA SER A 87 10.97 -13.52 -17.80
C SER A 87 10.79 -12.69 -16.52
N ALA A 88 9.95 -13.17 -15.60
CA ALA A 88 9.80 -12.56 -14.28
C ALA A 88 11.12 -12.54 -13.49
N GLU A 89 11.97 -13.55 -13.65
CA GLU A 89 13.27 -13.66 -12.98
C GLU A 89 14.29 -12.69 -13.60
N GLU A 90 14.36 -12.62 -14.93
CA GLU A 90 15.25 -11.70 -15.67
C GLU A 90 14.89 -10.24 -15.38
N PHE A 91 13.60 -9.91 -15.36
CA PHE A 91 13.12 -8.57 -15.00
C PHE A 91 13.38 -8.24 -13.53
N THR A 92 13.30 -9.22 -12.62
CA THR A 92 13.59 -9.02 -11.19
C THR A 92 15.09 -8.81 -10.95
N ALA A 93 15.96 -9.55 -11.65
CA ALA A 93 17.40 -9.35 -11.61
C ALA A 93 17.81 -7.97 -12.15
N ALA A 94 17.19 -7.49 -13.23
CA ALA A 94 17.43 -6.15 -13.73
C ALA A 94 16.92 -5.06 -12.78
N LYS A 95 15.75 -5.27 -12.15
CA LYS A 95 15.23 -4.35 -11.11
C LYS A 95 16.19 -4.24 -9.92
N SER A 96 16.82 -5.33 -9.48
CA SER A 96 17.80 -5.28 -8.38
C SER A 96 19.13 -4.60 -8.73
N GLN A 97 19.34 -4.28 -10.01
CA GLN A 97 20.50 -3.57 -10.54
C GLN A 97 20.12 -2.20 -11.14
N ASN A 98 18.97 -1.63 -10.74
CA ASN A 98 18.43 -0.35 -11.27
C ASN A 98 18.36 -0.26 -12.81
N PHE A 99 18.27 -1.41 -13.50
CA PHE A 99 18.34 -1.53 -14.96
C PHE A 99 19.66 -1.04 -15.61
N GLU A 100 20.77 -1.04 -14.86
CA GLU A 100 22.10 -0.70 -15.41
C GLU A 100 22.59 -1.72 -16.47
N PHE A 101 23.29 -1.22 -17.49
CA PHE A 101 23.75 -2.01 -18.63
C PHE A 101 25.14 -2.63 -18.40
N PHE A 102 25.19 -3.87 -17.90
CA PHE A 102 26.45 -4.60 -17.76
C PHE A 102 26.82 -5.39 -19.02
N VAL A 103 27.68 -4.82 -19.88
CA VAL A 103 28.25 -5.50 -21.06
C VAL A 103 29.42 -6.39 -20.64
N GLY A 104 29.13 -7.51 -19.99
CA GLY A 104 30.07 -8.58 -19.67
C GLY A 104 29.92 -9.80 -20.60
N PRO A 105 30.97 -10.62 -20.80
CA PRO A 105 30.88 -11.80 -21.65
C PRO A 105 29.95 -12.86 -21.06
N VAL A 106 29.24 -13.57 -21.94
CA VAL A 106 28.33 -14.67 -21.60
C VAL A 106 29.11 -15.78 -20.86
N PRO A 107 28.65 -16.23 -19.68
CA PRO A 107 29.16 -17.44 -19.06
C PRO A 107 28.81 -18.64 -19.93
N GLU A 108 29.81 -19.27 -20.52
CA GLU A 108 29.64 -20.49 -21.31
C GLU A 108 29.26 -21.67 -20.38
N ALA A 109 28.30 -22.49 -20.81
CA ALA A 109 27.68 -23.49 -19.94
C ALA A 109 28.59 -24.73 -19.76
N GLU A 110 29.48 -24.69 -18.77
CA GLU A 110 30.32 -25.84 -18.41
C GLU A 110 29.49 -27.03 -17.90
N PHE A 111 29.28 -28.02 -18.75
CA PHE A 111 28.75 -29.34 -18.39
C PHE A 111 29.78 -30.12 -17.55
N ALA A 112 29.85 -29.83 -16.26
CA ALA A 112 30.64 -30.59 -15.30
C ALA A 112 30.02 -31.97 -15.02
N ASN A 113 30.56 -33.02 -15.64
CA ASN A 113 30.22 -34.41 -15.32
C ASN A 113 30.73 -34.78 -13.91
N PRO A 114 29.88 -35.30 -13.00
CA PRO A 114 30.35 -35.91 -11.75
C PRO A 114 30.59 -37.42 -11.97
N ASP A 115 31.84 -37.83 -12.18
CA ASP A 115 32.23 -39.24 -12.12
C ASP A 115 33.04 -39.53 -10.83
N SER A 116 32.52 -40.49 -10.06
CA SER A 116 33.14 -41.35 -9.06
C SER A 116 34.22 -40.81 -8.10
N THR A 117 33.96 -40.98 -6.80
CA THR A 117 34.89 -41.77 -5.98
C THR A 117 34.11 -42.62 -4.97
N GLU A 118 34.59 -43.85 -4.74
CA GLU A 118 33.84 -44.94 -4.12
C GLU A 118 33.91 -44.98 -2.58
N VAL A 119 32.91 -45.59 -1.95
CA VAL A 119 33.16 -46.65 -0.94
C VAL A 119 32.22 -47.83 -1.24
N THR A 120 32.74 -49.05 -1.12
CA THR A 120 32.21 -50.27 -1.77
C THR A 120 31.49 -51.21 -0.80
N GLN A 121 30.43 -51.90 -1.26
CA GLN A 121 29.98 -53.29 -0.94
C GLN A 121 28.50 -53.47 -1.35
N GLU A 122 28.04 -54.58 -1.95
CA GLU A 122 28.72 -55.77 -2.46
C GLU A 122 27.87 -56.42 -3.59
N TYR A 123 28.47 -57.18 -4.51
CA TYR A 123 27.80 -57.75 -5.69
C TYR A 123 28.10 -59.25 -5.86
N VAL A 124 27.08 -60.07 -6.13
CA VAL A 124 27.07 -61.11 -7.19
C VAL A 124 25.61 -61.54 -7.50
N PRO A 125 25.30 -62.14 -8.68
CA PRO A 125 24.00 -61.96 -9.35
C PRO A 125 23.27 -63.27 -9.74
N GLN A 126 22.14 -63.19 -10.46
CA GLN A 126 21.95 -63.80 -11.81
C GLN A 126 20.51 -63.69 -12.38
N GLN A 127 20.42 -63.62 -13.71
CA GLN A 127 19.26 -63.91 -14.59
C GLN A 127 19.16 -65.44 -14.88
N PRO A 128 18.18 -65.96 -15.66
CA PRO A 128 16.78 -65.56 -15.90
C PRO A 128 15.81 -66.78 -15.74
N THR A 129 14.55 -66.68 -16.22
CA THR A 129 13.93 -67.58 -17.25
C THR A 129 12.38 -67.56 -17.19
N GLN A 130 11.74 -67.94 -18.29
CA GLN A 130 10.29 -67.91 -18.59
C GLN A 130 9.44 -68.97 -17.85
N GLU A 131 8.12 -68.71 -17.86
CA GLU A 131 6.99 -69.67 -18.00
C GLU A 131 6.83 -70.85 -17.02
N TYR A 132 5.58 -71.09 -16.59
CA TYR A 132 4.87 -72.33 -16.97
C TYR A 132 3.34 -72.20 -16.82
N THR A 133 2.62 -73.13 -17.45
CA THR A 133 1.18 -73.14 -17.77
C THR A 133 0.19 -73.17 -16.60
N THR A 134 -1.03 -72.68 -16.87
CA THR A 134 -2.29 -73.07 -16.19
C THR A 134 -2.57 -74.58 -16.21
N PRO A 135 -3.30 -75.10 -15.22
CA PRO A 135 -4.32 -76.14 -15.45
C PRO A 135 -5.76 -75.60 -15.29
N LEU A 136 -6.76 -76.43 -15.64
CA LEU A 136 -8.13 -76.00 -15.96
C LEU A 136 -9.21 -76.71 -15.10
N ALA A 137 -10.04 -75.91 -14.42
CA ALA A 137 -11.45 -76.14 -14.02
C ALA A 137 -11.85 -77.33 -13.11
N ALA A 138 -13.10 -77.24 -12.62
CA ALA A 138 -13.97 -78.28 -12.03
C ALA A 138 -13.55 -78.87 -10.66
N GLU A 139 -14.24 -78.54 -9.55
CA GLU A 139 -15.47 -79.20 -9.02
C GLU A 139 -15.17 -80.47 -8.17
N GLN A 140 -15.91 -80.87 -7.12
CA GLN A 140 -17.22 -80.42 -6.58
C GLN A 140 -17.43 -80.83 -5.09
N THR A 141 -18.40 -80.17 -4.43
CA THR A 141 -19.41 -80.66 -3.42
C THR A 141 -19.08 -81.70 -2.32
N GLN A 142 -19.60 -81.49 -1.09
CA GLN A 142 -20.50 -82.38 -0.28
C GLN A 142 -20.34 -82.18 1.25
N VAL A 143 -21.26 -82.51 2.16
CA VAL A 143 -22.68 -83.00 2.18
C VAL A 143 -23.43 -82.22 3.30
N PHE A 144 -24.70 -82.36 3.72
CA PHE A 144 -25.84 -83.33 3.69
C PHE A 144 -27.16 -82.50 3.63
N ALA A 145 -28.42 -82.95 3.52
CA ALA A 145 -29.18 -84.19 3.18
C ALA A 145 -30.66 -83.72 2.92
N GLY A 146 -31.67 -84.51 2.52
CA GLY A 146 -31.78 -85.93 2.21
C GLY A 146 -32.66 -86.72 3.22
N PRO A 147 -33.30 -87.85 2.84
CA PRO A 147 -33.45 -88.49 1.52
C PRO A 147 -34.94 -88.37 1.03
N ASN A 148 -35.66 -89.23 0.27
CA ASN A 148 -35.43 -90.56 -0.34
C ASN A 148 -36.51 -90.90 -1.44
N VAL A 149 -36.28 -91.96 -2.25
CA VAL A 149 -37.22 -92.85 -3.05
C VAL A 149 -38.37 -92.28 -3.94
N THR A 150 -38.68 -92.79 -5.16
CA THR A 150 -38.08 -93.85 -6.04
C THR A 150 -38.35 -93.60 -7.55
N GLU A 151 -37.51 -94.20 -8.41
CA GLU A 151 -37.67 -94.66 -9.82
C GLU A 151 -38.89 -94.30 -10.71
N ALA A 152 -38.62 -93.83 -11.95
CA ALA A 152 -38.68 -94.66 -13.19
C ALA A 152 -38.48 -93.80 -14.47
N GLY A 153 -37.94 -94.37 -15.56
CA GLY A 153 -37.77 -93.73 -16.89
C GLY A 153 -38.71 -94.32 -17.97
N PRO A 154 -38.42 -94.22 -19.29
CA PRO A 154 -37.26 -93.56 -19.93
C PRO A 154 -37.51 -92.85 -21.30
N ALA A 155 -36.44 -92.25 -21.85
CA ALA A 155 -36.00 -92.25 -23.27
C ALA A 155 -36.74 -91.55 -24.45
N GLN A 156 -35.85 -90.96 -25.30
CA GLN A 156 -35.85 -90.94 -26.78
C GLN A 156 -36.55 -89.85 -27.62
N LYS A 157 -36.21 -89.86 -28.94
CA LYS A 157 -36.26 -88.73 -29.89
C LYS A 157 -37.13 -89.06 -31.13
N LYS A 158 -37.42 -87.99 -31.90
CA LYS A 158 -37.57 -87.89 -33.38
C LYS A 158 -38.97 -88.06 -34.04
N GLN A 159 -39.10 -87.26 -35.11
CA GLN A 159 -39.89 -87.40 -36.35
C GLN A 159 -41.37 -86.96 -36.43
N LYS A 160 -41.55 -85.85 -37.19
CA LYS A 160 -42.48 -85.65 -38.33
C LYS A 160 -43.90 -86.25 -38.26
N ALA A 161 -44.87 -85.35 -38.00
CA ALA A 161 -46.02 -84.98 -38.85
C ALA A 161 -46.57 -85.98 -39.92
N PRO A 162 -47.91 -86.03 -40.21
CA PRO A 162 -48.75 -84.80 -40.29
C PRO A 162 -50.28 -84.90 -40.00
N LYS A 163 -50.97 -83.76 -40.20
CA LYS A 163 -52.39 -83.56 -40.59
C LYS A 163 -53.57 -83.72 -39.58
N THR A 164 -54.07 -82.53 -39.18
CA THR A 164 -55.49 -82.06 -39.23
C THR A 164 -56.55 -82.46 -38.18
N LYS A 165 -57.43 -81.47 -37.91
CA LYS A 165 -58.62 -81.41 -37.02
C LYS A 165 -58.30 -81.06 -35.55
N GLY A 166 -58.96 -80.08 -34.92
CA GLY A 166 -59.85 -79.05 -35.47
C GLY A 166 -60.45 -78.10 -34.42
N GLY A 167 -60.38 -76.78 -34.67
CA GLY A 167 -61.30 -75.75 -34.15
C GLY A 167 -61.47 -75.56 -32.63
N LYS A 168 -60.83 -74.52 -32.07
CA LYS A 168 -61.44 -73.66 -31.03
C LYS A 168 -61.03 -72.20 -31.26
N LYS A 169 -61.99 -71.35 -31.64
CA LYS A 169 -61.77 -69.92 -31.89
C LYS A 169 -61.65 -69.18 -30.56
N LEU A 170 -60.49 -68.56 -30.28
CA LEU A 170 -60.35 -67.60 -29.18
C LEU A 170 -61.14 -66.32 -29.50
N SER A 171 -61.80 -65.75 -28.49
CA SER A 171 -62.70 -64.61 -28.66
C SER A 171 -61.96 -63.30 -28.93
N LYS A 172 -62.37 -62.58 -29.98
CA LYS A 172 -61.82 -61.27 -30.36
C LYS A 172 -61.81 -60.24 -29.20
N LYS A 173 -62.73 -60.35 -28.23
CA LYS A 173 -62.79 -59.45 -27.06
C LYS A 173 -61.61 -59.61 -26.09
N LYS A 174 -60.88 -60.73 -26.06
CA LYS A 174 -59.68 -60.89 -25.20
C LYS A 174 -58.40 -60.36 -25.85
N ILE A 175 -58.34 -60.31 -27.18
CA ILE A 175 -57.16 -59.85 -27.94
C ILE A 175 -56.95 -58.34 -27.75
N GLY A 176 -58.03 -57.54 -27.77
CA GLY A 176 -57.93 -56.08 -27.55
C GLY A 176 -57.38 -55.69 -26.19
N ILE A 177 -57.75 -56.42 -25.13
CA ILE A 177 -57.24 -56.16 -23.76
C ILE A 177 -55.76 -56.54 -23.65
N ILE A 178 -55.36 -57.69 -24.20
CA ILE A 178 -53.94 -58.10 -24.22
C ILE A 178 -53.11 -57.12 -25.06
N SER A 179 -53.65 -56.62 -26.18
CA SER A 179 -53.00 -55.59 -27.00
C SER A 179 -52.85 -54.26 -26.25
N ALA A 180 -53.88 -53.79 -25.54
CA ALA A 180 -53.81 -52.57 -24.75
C ALA A 180 -52.81 -52.70 -23.59
N ILE A 181 -52.77 -53.84 -22.90
CA ILE A 181 -51.77 -54.13 -21.86
C ILE A 181 -50.37 -54.20 -22.46
N ALA A 182 -50.17 -54.82 -23.62
CA ALA A 182 -48.86 -54.85 -24.29
C ALA A 182 -48.37 -53.45 -24.68
N VAL A 183 -49.24 -52.59 -25.21
CA VAL A 183 -48.91 -51.19 -25.52
C VAL A 183 -48.61 -50.40 -24.24
N LEU A 184 -49.37 -50.60 -23.16
CA LEU A 184 -49.09 -49.98 -21.86
C LEU A 184 -47.74 -50.44 -21.29
N VAL A 185 -47.41 -51.73 -21.37
CA VAL A 185 -46.10 -52.26 -20.94
C VAL A 185 -44.97 -51.70 -21.79
N ILE A 186 -45.12 -51.59 -23.11
CA ILE A 186 -44.13 -50.94 -23.98
C ILE A 186 -43.96 -49.46 -23.62
N ALA A 187 -45.05 -48.73 -23.33
CA ALA A 187 -44.99 -47.35 -22.89
C ALA A 187 -44.33 -47.19 -21.51
N LEU A 188 -44.59 -48.10 -20.57
CA LEU A 188 -43.94 -48.13 -19.26
C LEU A 188 -42.46 -48.51 -19.36
N VAL A 189 -42.08 -49.41 -20.27
CA VAL A 189 -40.66 -49.75 -20.55
C VAL A 189 -39.94 -48.58 -21.23
N ALA A 190 -40.57 -47.88 -22.17
CA ALA A 190 -40.02 -46.68 -22.78
C ALA A 190 -39.87 -45.54 -21.77
N ALA A 191 -40.86 -45.32 -20.90
CA ALA A 191 -40.77 -44.38 -19.79
C ALA A 191 -39.70 -44.78 -18.77
N PHE A 192 -39.56 -46.08 -18.47
CA PHE A 192 -38.51 -46.61 -17.60
C PHE A 192 -37.12 -46.34 -18.17
N PHE A 193 -36.88 -46.64 -19.46
CA PHE A 193 -35.60 -46.32 -20.10
C PHE A 193 -35.35 -44.82 -20.23
N TYR A 194 -36.39 -44.00 -20.42
CA TYR A 194 -36.27 -42.54 -20.41
C TYR A 194 -35.87 -42.02 -19.01
N PHE A 195 -36.55 -42.44 -17.94
CA PHE A 195 -36.15 -42.03 -16.60
C PHE A 195 -34.76 -42.58 -16.25
N GLN A 196 -34.46 -43.84 -16.55
CA GLN A 196 -33.14 -44.47 -16.38
C GLN A 196 -32.03 -43.86 -17.27
N SER A 197 -32.35 -43.06 -18.30
CA SER A 197 -31.36 -42.24 -19.00
C SER A 197 -31.20 -40.86 -18.35
N THR A 198 -32.30 -40.23 -17.90
CA THR A 198 -32.28 -38.88 -17.31
C THR A 198 -31.78 -38.79 -15.87
N THR A 199 -31.89 -39.83 -15.04
CA THR A 199 -31.48 -39.81 -13.62
C THR A 199 -30.05 -40.28 -13.36
N ARG A 200 -29.27 -40.51 -14.42
CA ARG A 200 -27.91 -41.03 -14.34
C ARG A 200 -26.92 -40.05 -13.72
N VAL A 201 -25.83 -40.59 -13.16
CA VAL A 201 -24.73 -39.77 -12.64
C VAL A 201 -24.07 -38.96 -13.74
N GLU A 202 -23.88 -39.57 -14.93
CA GLU A 202 -23.33 -38.93 -16.12
C GLU A 202 -24.15 -37.67 -16.48
N VAL A 203 -25.48 -37.76 -16.54
CA VAL A 203 -26.38 -36.65 -16.90
C VAL A 203 -26.43 -35.54 -15.83
N THR A 204 -26.10 -35.86 -14.58
CA THR A 204 -25.95 -34.86 -13.52
C THR A 204 -24.61 -34.13 -13.64
N ALA A 205 -23.53 -34.87 -13.86
CA ALA A 205 -22.20 -34.31 -14.04
C ALA A 205 -22.10 -33.47 -15.32
N ASP A 206 -22.52 -34.00 -16.47
CA ASP A 206 -22.49 -33.33 -17.78
C ASP A 206 -23.17 -31.94 -17.74
N LYS A 207 -24.27 -31.80 -16.99
CA LYS A 207 -24.95 -30.51 -16.81
C LYS A 207 -24.09 -29.50 -16.05
N PHE A 208 -23.48 -29.94 -14.96
CA PHE A 208 -22.65 -29.07 -14.13
C PHE A 208 -21.33 -28.73 -14.81
N ILE A 209 -20.68 -29.71 -15.44
CA ILE A 209 -19.50 -29.52 -16.28
C ILE A 209 -19.81 -28.51 -17.38
N LYS A 210 -20.92 -28.69 -18.11
CA LYS A 210 -21.37 -27.72 -19.12
C LYS A 210 -21.62 -26.33 -18.52
N ALA A 211 -22.23 -26.22 -17.33
CA ALA A 211 -22.45 -24.94 -16.67
C ALA A 211 -21.13 -24.24 -16.29
N VAL A 212 -20.12 -25.00 -15.85
CA VAL A 212 -18.75 -24.53 -15.64
C VAL A 212 -18.13 -24.07 -16.96
N ASP A 213 -18.10 -24.92 -17.98
CA ASP A 213 -17.47 -24.67 -19.28
C ASP A 213 -18.07 -23.45 -19.99
N THR A 214 -19.40 -23.29 -19.94
CA THR A 214 -20.11 -22.14 -20.54
C THR A 214 -20.20 -20.93 -19.61
N LYS A 215 -19.61 -21.00 -18.41
CA LYS A 215 -19.64 -19.97 -17.36
C LYS A 215 -21.07 -19.51 -16.99
N ASP A 216 -22.02 -20.44 -17.02
CA ASP A 216 -23.37 -20.23 -16.49
C ASP A 216 -23.37 -20.45 -14.97
N TYR A 217 -22.88 -19.44 -14.26
CA TYR A 217 -22.80 -19.44 -12.80
C TYR A 217 -24.18 -19.46 -12.11
N ARG A 218 -25.30 -19.31 -12.84
CA ARG A 218 -26.65 -19.48 -12.28
C ARG A 218 -27.05 -20.94 -12.29
N GLU A 219 -26.97 -21.62 -13.45
CA GLU A 219 -27.21 -23.07 -13.54
C GLU A 219 -26.25 -23.83 -12.60
N ALA A 220 -24.98 -23.39 -12.50
CA ALA A 220 -24.02 -23.96 -11.55
C ALA A 220 -24.46 -23.78 -10.07
N ALA A 221 -24.98 -22.62 -9.68
CA ALA A 221 -25.48 -22.38 -8.33
C ALA A 221 -26.77 -23.17 -8.04
N ASP A 222 -27.68 -23.29 -9.01
CA ASP A 222 -28.90 -24.08 -8.88
C ASP A 222 -28.60 -25.60 -8.79
N LEU A 223 -27.54 -26.07 -9.49
CA LEU A 223 -27.08 -27.48 -9.43
C LEU A 223 -26.27 -27.83 -8.16
N LEU A 224 -25.62 -26.85 -7.52
CA LEU A 224 -24.97 -27.01 -6.22
C LEU A 224 -25.96 -26.89 -5.04
N SER A 225 -27.08 -26.21 -5.25
CA SER A 225 -28.10 -25.98 -4.23
C SER A 225 -28.89 -27.25 -3.87
N THR A 226 -29.19 -27.40 -2.58
CA THR A 226 -30.14 -28.38 -2.03
C THR A 226 -31.34 -27.66 -1.40
N ASP A 227 -32.29 -28.35 -0.77
CA ASP A 227 -33.38 -27.68 -0.06
C ASP A 227 -32.93 -26.93 1.20
N ASN A 228 -31.85 -27.40 1.85
CA ASN A 228 -31.35 -26.85 3.12
C ASN A 228 -30.12 -25.94 2.96
N ASP A 229 -29.47 -25.99 1.80
CA ASP A 229 -28.22 -25.27 1.50
C ASP A 229 -28.36 -24.58 0.14
N LYS A 230 -28.20 -23.26 0.08
CA LYS A 230 -28.54 -22.44 -1.11
C LYS A 230 -27.35 -21.62 -1.56
N TRP A 231 -26.84 -21.95 -2.73
CA TRP A 231 -25.76 -21.24 -3.40
C TRP A 231 -26.29 -20.02 -4.15
N THR A 232 -25.56 -18.91 -4.07
CA THR A 232 -25.75 -17.78 -4.99
C THR A 232 -24.86 -17.90 -6.22
N LYS A 233 -25.24 -17.22 -7.31
CA LYS A 233 -24.41 -17.10 -8.53
C LYS A 233 -22.96 -16.71 -8.20
N ASP A 234 -22.79 -15.73 -7.32
CA ASP A 234 -21.49 -15.13 -7.04
C ASP A 234 -20.62 -16.05 -6.15
N GLU A 235 -21.24 -16.90 -5.32
CA GLU A 235 -20.55 -17.97 -4.59
C GLU A 235 -20.13 -19.12 -5.53
N ALA A 236 -20.97 -19.50 -6.50
CA ALA A 236 -20.63 -20.52 -7.49
C ALA A 236 -19.51 -20.04 -8.45
N GLU A 237 -19.56 -18.79 -8.90
CA GLU A 237 -18.50 -18.14 -9.68
C GLU A 237 -17.17 -18.10 -8.90
N SER A 238 -17.21 -17.61 -7.67
CA SER A 238 -16.07 -17.59 -6.74
C SER A 238 -15.48 -19.00 -6.51
N PHE A 239 -16.32 -20.01 -6.31
CA PHE A 239 -15.90 -21.40 -6.17
C PHE A 239 -15.20 -21.91 -7.44
N ILE A 240 -15.83 -21.75 -8.61
CA ILE A 240 -15.32 -22.26 -9.90
C ILE A 240 -13.98 -21.61 -10.24
N THR A 241 -13.88 -20.27 -10.17
CA THR A 241 -12.60 -19.58 -10.38
C THR A 241 -11.55 -20.00 -9.36
N SER A 242 -11.92 -20.26 -8.09
CA SER A 242 -10.98 -20.79 -7.11
C SER A 242 -10.45 -22.20 -7.43
N MET A 243 -11.14 -22.99 -8.27
CA MET A 243 -10.65 -24.26 -8.80
C MET A 243 -9.75 -24.05 -10.02
N GLU A 244 -10.15 -23.20 -10.97
CA GLU A 244 -9.33 -22.79 -12.13
C GLU A 244 -7.94 -22.28 -11.66
N ASP A 245 -7.92 -21.37 -10.67
CA ASP A 245 -6.70 -20.83 -10.02
C ASP A 245 -5.76 -21.91 -9.41
N GLN A 246 -6.29 -23.08 -9.08
CA GLN A 246 -5.51 -24.18 -8.47
C GLN A 246 -5.03 -25.21 -9.50
N GLY A 247 -5.37 -25.01 -10.79
CA GLY A 247 -5.18 -26.02 -11.82
C GLY A 247 -6.10 -27.25 -11.65
N VAL A 248 -7.25 -27.08 -10.98
CA VAL A 248 -8.22 -28.15 -10.73
C VAL A 248 -9.33 -28.07 -11.78
N ASP A 249 -9.20 -28.88 -12.82
CA ASP A 249 -10.23 -29.04 -13.84
C ASP A 249 -11.42 -29.86 -13.28
N ILE A 250 -12.52 -29.18 -12.99
CA ILE A 250 -13.70 -29.75 -12.33
C ILE A 250 -14.26 -30.93 -13.15
N GLY A 251 -14.31 -30.82 -14.47
CA GLY A 251 -14.82 -31.88 -15.35
C GLY A 251 -13.98 -33.15 -15.32
N THR A 252 -12.66 -33.01 -15.38
CA THR A 252 -11.70 -34.12 -15.27
C THR A 252 -11.82 -34.86 -13.94
N GLU A 253 -11.97 -34.15 -12.82
CA GLU A 253 -12.13 -34.79 -11.52
C GLU A 253 -13.52 -35.42 -11.32
N LEU A 254 -14.59 -34.82 -11.86
CA LEU A 254 -15.93 -35.43 -11.87
C LEU A 254 -15.97 -36.71 -12.74
N ASN A 255 -15.33 -36.69 -13.91
CA ASN A 255 -15.24 -37.87 -14.78
C ASN A 255 -14.52 -39.04 -14.09
N LYS A 256 -13.43 -38.78 -13.36
CA LYS A 256 -12.78 -39.81 -12.51
C LYS A 256 -13.73 -40.39 -11.46
N ILE A 257 -14.64 -39.59 -10.89
CA ILE A 257 -15.62 -40.09 -9.91
C ILE A 257 -16.69 -40.95 -10.60
N ILE A 258 -17.10 -40.62 -11.84
CA ILE A 258 -17.98 -41.46 -12.67
C ILE A 258 -17.33 -42.81 -12.95
N ASP A 259 -16.09 -42.82 -13.46
CA ASP A 259 -15.33 -44.04 -13.78
C ASP A 259 -15.15 -44.96 -12.56
N ASN A 260 -15.02 -44.39 -11.36
CA ASN A 260 -14.91 -45.13 -10.10
C ASN A 260 -16.26 -45.52 -9.46
N GLY A 261 -17.38 -45.39 -10.19
CA GLY A 261 -18.70 -45.90 -9.78
C GLY A 261 -19.77 -44.83 -9.49
N GLY A 262 -19.49 -43.56 -9.75
CA GLY A 262 -20.47 -42.48 -9.70
C GLY A 262 -20.82 -41.94 -8.31
N GLU A 263 -20.06 -42.31 -7.27
CA GLU A 263 -20.20 -41.75 -5.93
C GLU A 263 -18.81 -41.52 -5.33
N GLY A 264 -18.54 -40.30 -4.87
CA GLY A 264 -17.20 -39.92 -4.42
C GLY A 264 -16.99 -38.41 -4.41
N SER A 265 -15.74 -38.00 -4.20
CA SER A 265 -15.40 -36.59 -4.05
C SER A 265 -13.94 -36.29 -4.36
N TYR A 266 -13.71 -35.15 -5.03
CA TYR A 266 -12.41 -34.53 -5.11
C TYR A 266 -11.95 -34.09 -3.72
N THR A 267 -10.70 -34.42 -3.39
CA THR A 267 -10.04 -34.07 -2.14
C THR A 267 -8.68 -33.48 -2.45
N ASP A 268 -8.36 -32.30 -1.90
CA ASP A 268 -7.09 -31.63 -2.17
C ASP A 268 -5.92 -32.23 -1.37
N LYS A 269 -4.71 -31.71 -1.62
CA LYS A 269 -3.46 -32.12 -0.93
C LYS A 269 -3.48 -31.85 0.58
N SER A 270 -4.33 -30.94 1.05
CA SER A 270 -4.55 -30.60 2.47
C SER A 270 -5.66 -31.46 3.10
N GLY A 271 -6.19 -32.43 2.36
CA GLY A 271 -7.26 -33.32 2.81
C GLY A 271 -8.63 -32.66 2.88
N ASN A 272 -8.83 -31.48 2.29
CA ASN A 272 -10.16 -30.88 2.19
C ASN A 272 -10.96 -31.62 1.11
N LYS A 273 -12.09 -32.20 1.49
CA LYS A 273 -13.15 -32.65 0.57
C LYS A 273 -13.77 -31.37 -0.02
N ILE A 274 -13.83 -31.21 -1.34
CA ILE A 274 -14.28 -29.93 -1.95
C ILE A 274 -15.62 -30.10 -2.68
N PHE A 275 -15.63 -30.92 -3.73
CA PHE A 275 -16.81 -31.22 -4.52
C PHE A 275 -16.88 -32.71 -4.87
N GLY A 276 -18.00 -33.18 -5.40
CA GLY A 276 -18.18 -34.58 -5.77
C GLY A 276 -19.56 -34.91 -6.30
N LEU A 277 -19.87 -36.21 -6.32
CA LEU A 277 -21.15 -36.75 -6.76
C LEU A 277 -21.70 -37.65 -5.65
N GLU A 278 -22.95 -37.41 -5.26
CA GLU A 278 -23.63 -38.14 -4.20
C GLU A 278 -25.03 -38.59 -4.65
N LYS A 279 -25.51 -39.69 -4.06
CA LYS A 279 -26.87 -40.17 -4.27
C LYS A 279 -27.90 -39.21 -3.65
N ALA A 280 -28.88 -38.81 -4.45
CA ALA A 280 -30.07 -38.07 -4.01
C ALA A 280 -31.22 -39.04 -3.67
N ASP A 281 -32.39 -38.50 -3.33
CA ASP A 281 -33.59 -39.33 -3.16
C ASP A 281 -34.02 -40.00 -4.47
N LYS A 282 -34.76 -41.12 -4.35
CA LYS A 282 -35.15 -41.91 -5.51
C LYS A 282 -36.42 -41.38 -6.18
N LYS A 283 -36.32 -40.93 -7.44
CA LYS A 283 -37.48 -40.59 -8.26
C LYS A 283 -38.44 -41.77 -8.34
N PHE A 284 -39.70 -41.52 -7.98
CA PHE A 284 -40.76 -42.54 -7.90
C PHE A 284 -40.39 -43.77 -7.04
N GLY A 285 -39.44 -43.63 -6.10
CA GLY A 285 -38.95 -44.71 -5.23
C GLY A 285 -38.02 -45.74 -5.90
N ILE A 286 -37.86 -45.71 -7.23
CA ILE A 286 -37.16 -46.76 -7.99
C ILE A 286 -35.97 -46.25 -8.82
N PHE A 287 -35.99 -45.01 -9.32
CA PHE A 287 -34.87 -44.45 -10.07
C PHE A 287 -33.94 -43.72 -9.10
N GLN A 288 -32.69 -44.17 -8.99
CA GLN A 288 -31.68 -43.44 -8.26
C GLN A 288 -31.36 -42.14 -9.00
N GLU A 289 -31.54 -40.99 -8.34
CA GLU A 289 -31.03 -39.70 -8.83
C GLU A 289 -29.69 -39.40 -8.16
N TYR A 290 -28.90 -38.55 -8.79
CA TYR A 290 -27.60 -38.08 -8.30
C TYR A 290 -27.62 -36.55 -8.23
N ARG A 291 -26.82 -35.99 -7.32
CA ARG A 291 -26.55 -34.55 -7.25
C ARG A 291 -25.05 -34.31 -7.33
N VAL A 292 -24.66 -33.12 -7.78
CA VAL A 292 -23.36 -32.57 -7.39
C VAL A 292 -23.42 -32.26 -5.90
N ALA A 293 -22.34 -32.55 -5.18
CA ALA A 293 -22.22 -32.26 -3.76
C ALA A 293 -21.03 -31.34 -3.53
N SER A 294 -21.26 -30.20 -2.89
CA SER A 294 -20.22 -29.34 -2.32
C SER A 294 -20.04 -29.63 -0.84
N TYR A 295 -18.80 -29.58 -0.35
CA TYR A 295 -18.49 -29.84 1.05
C TYR A 295 -17.98 -28.56 1.73
N PRO A 296 -18.70 -28.02 2.73
CA PRO A 296 -18.36 -26.74 3.32
C PRO A 296 -17.09 -26.80 4.17
N VAL A 297 -16.52 -25.63 4.45
CA VAL A 297 -15.41 -25.44 5.39
C VAL A 297 -15.97 -24.94 6.72
N GLN A 298 -15.61 -25.59 7.83
CA GLN A 298 -15.89 -25.09 9.18
C GLN A 298 -14.91 -23.96 9.50
N VAL A 299 -15.43 -22.76 9.76
CA VAL A 299 -14.60 -21.57 10.00
C VAL A 299 -14.63 -21.18 11.47
N LYS A 300 -13.44 -21.12 12.07
CA LYS A 300 -13.20 -20.63 13.43
C LYS A 300 -12.35 -19.38 13.38
N VAL A 301 -12.52 -18.50 14.36
CA VAL A 301 -11.75 -17.26 14.50
C VAL A 301 -11.13 -17.20 15.87
N LYS A 302 -9.84 -16.85 15.94
CA LYS A 302 -9.13 -16.45 17.15
C LYS A 302 -8.63 -15.02 16.96
N THR A 303 -8.67 -14.21 18.02
CA THR A 303 -8.33 -12.78 17.95
C THR A 303 -7.87 -12.24 19.31
N ASN A 304 -6.86 -11.36 19.33
CA ASN A 304 -6.48 -10.57 20.51
C ASN A 304 -7.23 -9.22 20.62
N LEU A 305 -8.14 -8.94 19.67
CA LEU A 305 -8.75 -7.62 19.48
C LEU A 305 -9.88 -7.34 20.47
N ASP A 306 -9.94 -6.10 20.96
CA ASP A 306 -11.01 -5.64 21.84
C ASP A 306 -12.27 -5.25 21.05
N GLN A 307 -13.43 -5.58 21.64
CA GLN A 307 -14.77 -5.27 21.13
C GLN A 307 -15.06 -5.76 19.69
N ALA A 308 -14.27 -6.71 19.18
CA ALA A 308 -14.27 -7.14 17.79
C ALA A 308 -15.57 -7.82 17.32
N LYS A 309 -15.99 -7.51 16.10
CA LYS A 309 -17.18 -8.04 15.44
C LYS A 309 -16.90 -8.29 13.97
N LEU A 310 -17.36 -9.43 13.46
CA LEU A 310 -17.19 -9.83 12.06
C LEU A 310 -18.55 -9.96 11.38
N LYS A 311 -18.78 -9.19 10.33
CA LYS A 311 -19.98 -9.20 9.50
C LYS A 311 -19.77 -10.18 8.35
N VAL A 312 -20.40 -11.34 8.46
CA VAL A 312 -20.19 -12.52 7.59
C VAL A 312 -21.29 -12.71 6.54
N ALA A 313 -22.40 -11.98 6.69
CA ALA A 313 -23.45 -11.78 5.68
C ALA A 313 -24.18 -10.46 5.96
N ALA A 314 -24.98 -9.97 5.00
CA ALA A 314 -25.69 -8.68 5.09
C ALA A 314 -26.56 -8.52 6.36
N ASN A 315 -27.04 -9.62 6.94
CA ASN A 315 -27.85 -9.68 8.15
C ASN A 315 -27.20 -10.47 9.31
N LYS A 316 -25.95 -10.94 9.19
CA LYS A 316 -25.26 -11.77 10.19
C LYS A 316 -23.94 -11.14 10.61
N THR A 317 -23.92 -10.55 11.80
CA THR A 317 -22.71 -10.07 12.49
C THR A 317 -22.46 -10.91 13.73
N VAL A 318 -21.25 -11.45 13.85
CA VAL A 318 -20.81 -12.26 14.99
C VAL A 318 -19.88 -11.42 15.87
N THR A 319 -20.15 -11.33 17.16
CA THR A 319 -19.20 -10.74 18.13
C THR A 319 -18.12 -11.77 18.46
N LEU A 320 -16.86 -11.41 18.27
CA LEU A 320 -15.71 -12.26 18.56
C LEU A 320 -15.31 -12.12 20.03
N LYS A 321 -14.83 -13.20 20.64
CA LYS A 321 -14.27 -13.17 21.99
C LYS A 321 -12.76 -13.00 21.93
N LYS A 322 -12.26 -11.94 22.58
CA LYS A 322 -10.81 -11.73 22.77
C LYS A 322 -10.17 -12.94 23.46
N ASP A 323 -9.02 -13.34 22.94
CA ASP A 323 -8.15 -14.45 23.34
C ASP A 323 -8.82 -15.84 23.35
N ALA A 324 -10.01 -15.98 22.76
CA ALA A 324 -10.78 -17.23 22.72
C ALA A 324 -11.25 -17.59 21.31
N VAL A 325 -11.30 -18.89 21.01
CA VAL A 325 -11.79 -19.39 19.73
C VAL A 325 -13.31 -19.18 19.63
N THR A 326 -13.74 -18.50 18.58
CA THR A 326 -15.14 -18.25 18.23
C THR A 326 -15.48 -19.04 16.97
N ASP A 327 -16.45 -19.95 17.04
CA ASP A 327 -16.92 -20.72 15.88
C ASP A 327 -17.95 -19.91 15.08
N LEU A 328 -17.76 -19.77 13.76
CA LEU A 328 -18.67 -19.02 12.88
C LEU A 328 -19.74 -19.91 12.22
N GLY A 329 -19.56 -21.23 12.30
CA GLY A 329 -20.29 -22.24 11.54
C GLY A 329 -19.56 -22.67 10.25
N SER A 330 -20.29 -23.42 9.43
CA SER A 330 -19.84 -23.90 8.13
C SER A 330 -20.12 -22.87 7.02
N PHE A 331 -19.22 -22.76 6.05
CA PHE A 331 -19.30 -21.87 4.90
C PHE A 331 -19.07 -22.66 3.60
N HIS A 332 -19.67 -22.23 2.49
CA HIS A 332 -19.34 -22.74 1.15
C HIS A 332 -17.81 -22.68 0.90
N TYR A 333 -17.28 -23.61 0.08
CA TYR A 333 -15.88 -23.53 -0.36
C TYR A 333 -15.77 -22.46 -1.45
N ASN A 334 -15.74 -21.19 -1.04
CA ASN A 334 -15.59 -20.05 -1.93
C ASN A 334 -14.78 -18.92 -1.26
N THR A 335 -14.18 -18.03 -2.05
CA THR A 335 -13.49 -16.82 -1.54
C THR A 335 -14.50 -15.75 -1.16
N LYS A 336 -14.37 -15.14 0.03
CA LYS A 336 -15.39 -14.23 0.56
C LYS A 336 -14.81 -13.09 1.38
N GLU A 337 -15.11 -11.85 1.01
CA GLU A 337 -14.81 -10.68 1.83
C GLU A 337 -15.75 -10.62 3.06
N MET A 338 -15.21 -10.29 4.22
CA MET A 338 -15.92 -10.10 5.48
C MET A 338 -15.46 -8.81 6.15
N GLU A 339 -16.40 -8.03 6.66
CA GLU A 339 -16.10 -6.73 7.28
C GLU A 339 -15.86 -6.92 8.79
N LEU A 340 -14.61 -6.71 9.22
CA LEU A 340 -14.19 -6.74 10.61
C LEU A 340 -14.21 -5.33 11.17
N THR A 341 -14.96 -5.11 12.25
CA THR A 341 -14.88 -3.88 13.06
C THR A 341 -14.31 -4.22 14.43
N ALA A 342 -13.28 -3.50 14.87
CA ALA A 342 -12.59 -3.77 16.14
C ALA A 342 -12.12 -2.47 16.81
N LYS A 343 -11.63 -2.59 18.04
CA LYS A 343 -10.93 -1.51 18.75
C LYS A 343 -9.46 -1.89 18.93
N THR A 344 -8.56 -1.00 18.50
CA THR A 344 -7.11 -1.08 18.69
C THR A 344 -6.61 0.13 19.48
N GLU A 345 -5.29 0.21 19.68
CA GLU A 345 -4.59 1.35 20.27
C GLU A 345 -4.94 2.70 19.63
N VAL A 346 -5.24 2.74 18.32
CA VAL A 346 -5.59 3.95 17.54
C VAL A 346 -7.11 4.17 17.40
N GLY A 347 -7.91 3.52 18.24
CA GLY A 347 -9.36 3.72 18.33
C GLY A 347 -10.17 2.63 17.64
N ASN A 348 -11.33 2.99 17.09
CA ASN A 348 -12.20 2.04 16.40
C ASN A 348 -11.78 1.95 14.93
N VAL A 349 -11.51 0.73 14.45
CA VAL A 349 -10.99 0.45 13.10
C VAL A 349 -11.89 -0.52 12.35
N THR A 350 -11.81 -0.47 11.01
CA THR A 350 -12.50 -1.40 10.11
C THR A 350 -11.49 -2.01 9.13
N SER A 351 -11.66 -3.29 8.79
CA SER A 351 -10.81 -4.03 7.85
C SER A 351 -11.64 -4.99 6.99
N LYS A 352 -11.15 -5.25 5.78
CA LYS A 352 -11.69 -6.22 4.80
C LYS A 352 -10.94 -7.55 4.92
N ILE A 353 -11.50 -8.49 5.66
CA ILE A 353 -10.90 -9.82 5.89
C ILE A 353 -11.34 -10.80 4.80
N HIS A 354 -10.38 -11.39 4.10
CA HIS A 354 -10.64 -12.35 3.03
C HIS A 354 -10.65 -13.79 3.56
N LEU A 355 -11.82 -14.42 3.57
CA LEU A 355 -11.93 -15.87 3.73
C LEU A 355 -11.35 -16.55 2.48
N ASN A 356 -10.29 -17.35 2.68
CA ASN A 356 -9.68 -18.15 1.62
C ASN A 356 -9.73 -19.64 2.01
N PRO A 357 -10.64 -20.45 1.42
CA PRO A 357 -10.81 -21.86 1.79
C PRO A 357 -9.60 -22.73 1.40
N LYS A 358 -8.74 -22.27 0.48
CA LYS A 358 -7.48 -22.95 0.12
C LYS A 358 -6.50 -23.05 1.31
N LYS A 359 -6.64 -22.17 2.33
CA LYS A 359 -5.88 -22.22 3.59
C LYS A 359 -6.43 -23.26 4.60
N ALA A 360 -7.53 -23.96 4.30
CA ALA A 360 -8.11 -24.97 5.19
C ALA A 360 -7.31 -26.29 5.20
N THR A 361 -7.51 -27.09 6.24
CA THR A 361 -7.02 -28.48 6.32
C THR A 361 -8.14 -29.38 6.83
N LYS A 362 -8.44 -30.47 6.12
CA LYS A 362 -9.57 -31.38 6.43
C LYS A 362 -10.89 -30.64 6.70
N ASN A 363 -11.26 -29.72 5.81
CA ASN A 363 -12.44 -28.85 5.88
C ASN A 363 -12.51 -27.97 7.15
N ASN A 364 -11.40 -27.74 7.85
CA ASN A 364 -11.33 -26.83 9.00
C ASN A 364 -10.38 -25.68 8.68
N LEU A 365 -10.82 -24.45 8.95
CA LEU A 365 -10.04 -23.22 8.79
C LEU A 365 -10.12 -22.40 10.08
N GLU A 366 -8.97 -22.15 10.71
CA GLU A 366 -8.86 -21.20 11.81
C GLU A 366 -8.23 -19.90 11.29
N LEU A 367 -9.00 -18.81 11.31
CA LEU A 367 -8.53 -17.47 11.01
C LEU A 367 -7.96 -16.83 12.27
N GLN A 368 -6.73 -16.34 12.20
CA GLN A 368 -6.14 -15.53 13.27
C GLN A 368 -6.24 -14.05 12.86
N LEU A 369 -7.08 -13.30 13.58
CA LEU A 369 -7.38 -11.90 13.30
C LEU A 369 -6.81 -11.05 14.44
N ASN A 370 -5.50 -10.86 14.47
CA ASN A 370 -4.80 -10.16 15.54
C ASN A 370 -4.44 -8.73 15.14
N SER A 371 -4.33 -7.86 16.15
CA SER A 371 -3.49 -6.66 16.07
C SER A 371 -2.03 -7.10 16.20
N GLU A 372 -1.19 -6.58 15.31
CA GLU A 372 0.26 -6.72 15.32
C GLU A 372 0.91 -5.33 15.29
N LYS A 373 2.02 -5.17 16.00
CA LYS A 373 2.86 -3.97 15.89
C LYS A 373 3.50 -3.94 14.51
N ARG A 374 3.31 -2.85 13.78
CA ARG A 374 4.00 -2.57 12.51
C ARG A 374 4.73 -1.25 12.60
N ASN A 375 5.97 -1.25 12.13
CA ASN A 375 6.71 -0.01 11.87
C ASN A 375 6.19 0.57 10.55
N LEU A 376 5.83 1.85 10.58
CA LEU A 376 5.44 2.63 9.41
C LEU A 376 6.29 3.90 9.37
N GLU A 377 6.41 4.49 8.19
CA GLU A 377 7.11 5.75 7.97
C GLU A 377 6.22 6.75 7.22
N VAL A 378 6.39 8.05 7.50
CA VAL A 378 5.79 9.14 6.70
C VAL A 378 6.84 9.87 5.89
N GLY A 379 6.57 10.03 4.59
CA GLY A 379 7.29 10.95 3.72
C GLY A 379 6.78 12.38 3.91
N PHE A 380 7.69 13.35 3.97
CA PHE A 380 7.36 14.77 3.87
C PHE A 380 7.66 15.26 2.44
N PRO A 381 6.85 16.16 1.88
CA PRO A 381 7.12 16.72 0.56
C PRO A 381 8.32 17.66 0.59
N ASP A 382 9.05 17.77 -0.53
CA ASP A 382 10.34 18.46 -0.70
C ASP A 382 10.42 19.88 -0.09
N GLU A 383 9.30 20.57 0.02
CA GLU A 383 9.20 21.95 0.53
C GLU A 383 9.30 22.02 2.08
N VAL A 384 9.37 20.87 2.76
CA VAL A 384 9.56 20.72 4.21
C VAL A 384 11.02 20.34 4.51
N GLU A 385 11.91 21.32 4.38
CA GLU A 385 13.32 21.16 4.69
C GLU A 385 13.56 21.05 6.22
N ASN A 386 14.09 19.91 6.67
CA ASN A 386 14.54 19.68 8.05
C ASN A 386 13.49 20.00 9.16
N PRO A 387 12.32 19.32 9.17
CA PRO A 387 11.29 19.55 10.17
C PRO A 387 11.75 19.15 11.58
N THR A 388 11.47 19.99 12.58
CA THR A 388 11.65 19.68 13.99
C THR A 388 10.31 19.38 14.66
N ASP A 389 10.34 18.86 15.90
CA ASP A 389 9.14 18.63 16.73
C ASP A 389 8.04 17.79 16.04
N VAL A 390 8.46 16.89 15.14
CA VAL A 390 7.57 16.03 14.35
C VAL A 390 6.70 15.18 15.27
N LYS A 391 5.40 15.16 15.03
CA LYS A 391 4.38 14.36 15.73
C LYS A 391 3.48 13.71 14.70
N VAL A 392 3.52 12.39 14.60
CA VAL A 392 2.63 11.63 13.71
C VAL A 392 1.35 11.28 14.44
N VAL A 393 0.22 11.54 13.78
CA VAL A 393 -1.14 11.39 14.34
C VAL A 393 -1.96 10.47 13.44
N VAL A 394 -2.29 9.28 13.95
CA VAL A 394 -3.08 8.24 13.28
C VAL A 394 -4.48 8.18 13.90
N ASN A 395 -5.52 8.27 13.08
CA ASN A 395 -6.93 8.28 13.48
C ASN A 395 -7.28 9.31 14.59
N GLY A 396 -6.47 10.37 14.73
CA GLY A 396 -6.62 11.40 15.75
C GLY A 396 -5.87 11.16 17.07
N LYS A 397 -5.07 10.08 17.19
CA LYS A 397 -4.16 9.81 18.32
C LYS A 397 -2.71 10.05 17.89
N GLU A 398 -1.93 10.75 18.71
CA GLU A 398 -0.47 10.85 18.53
C GLU A 398 0.18 9.48 18.78
N VAL A 399 1.00 8.99 17.84
CA VAL A 399 1.60 7.64 17.86
C VAL A 399 3.13 7.64 17.82
N GLY A 400 3.78 8.73 17.40
CA GLY A 400 5.23 8.83 17.33
C GLY A 400 5.72 10.27 17.20
N THR A 401 6.98 10.49 17.61
CA THR A 401 7.64 11.81 17.59
C THR A 401 8.77 11.88 16.55
N SER A 402 8.58 11.20 15.43
CA SER A 402 9.58 10.91 14.39
C SER A 402 8.86 10.51 13.09
N THR A 403 9.56 10.49 11.94
CA THR A 403 9.00 10.02 10.66
C THR A 403 8.63 8.54 10.70
N THR A 404 9.48 7.70 11.30
CA THR A 404 9.16 6.30 11.63
C THR A 404 8.39 6.22 12.95
N PHE A 405 7.38 5.36 13.01
CA PHE A 405 6.55 5.12 14.21
C PHE A 405 6.03 3.67 14.25
N GLU A 406 5.79 3.13 15.46
CA GLU A 406 5.07 1.88 15.64
C GLU A 406 3.56 2.13 15.71
N VAL A 407 2.76 1.27 15.09
CA VAL A 407 1.30 1.24 15.28
C VAL A 407 0.76 -0.19 15.38
N ASP A 408 -0.17 -0.38 16.31
CA ASP A 408 -0.94 -1.62 16.47
C ASP A 408 -2.02 -1.68 15.36
N SER A 409 -1.89 -2.65 14.46
CA SER A 409 -2.63 -2.72 13.21
C SER A 409 -3.07 -4.13 12.83
N ILE A 410 -4.17 -4.21 12.10
CA ILE A 410 -4.75 -5.44 11.54
C ILE A 410 -4.47 -5.46 10.02
N PRO A 411 -4.26 -6.63 9.38
CA PRO A 411 -4.28 -6.73 7.91
C PRO A 411 -5.47 -6.02 7.27
N TYR A 412 -5.24 -5.30 6.17
CA TYR A 412 -6.22 -4.54 5.40
C TYR A 412 -7.00 -3.49 6.23
N GLN A 413 -6.38 -2.94 7.28
CA GLN A 413 -6.92 -1.86 8.09
C GLN A 413 -6.76 -0.52 7.38
N GLU A 414 -7.85 0.21 7.15
CA GLU A 414 -7.78 1.62 6.74
C GLU A 414 -7.39 2.52 7.93
N ILE A 415 -6.43 3.41 7.72
CA ILE A 415 -6.02 4.45 8.68
C ILE A 415 -5.95 5.84 8.03
N GLU A 416 -6.18 6.86 8.85
CA GLU A 416 -6.07 8.28 8.48
C GLU A 416 -4.86 8.90 9.19
N VAL A 417 -3.83 9.32 8.44
CA VAL A 417 -2.52 9.74 8.95
C VAL A 417 -2.24 11.19 8.59
N HIS A 418 -1.68 11.95 9.53
CA HIS A 418 -1.11 13.28 9.28
C HIS A 418 0.04 13.55 10.26
N ALA A 419 0.91 14.51 9.93
CA ALA A 419 1.94 14.99 10.82
C ALA A 419 1.71 16.45 11.23
N VAL A 420 2.01 16.76 12.48
CA VAL A 420 2.25 18.12 12.99
C VAL A 420 3.76 18.27 13.12
N PHE A 421 4.31 19.41 12.72
CA PHE A 421 5.76 19.66 12.74
C PHE A 421 6.06 21.15 12.89
N ASN A 422 7.29 21.47 13.28
CA ASN A 422 7.82 22.83 13.36
C ASN A 422 8.84 23.04 12.24
N MET A 423 8.81 24.21 11.60
CA MET A 423 9.83 24.64 10.66
C MET A 423 9.97 26.15 10.74
N ASN A 424 11.20 26.66 10.79
CA ASN A 424 11.49 28.10 10.93
C ASN A 424 10.84 28.80 12.14
N GLY A 425 10.45 28.05 13.17
CA GLY A 425 9.79 28.57 14.38
C GLY A 425 8.27 28.64 14.30
N GLU A 426 7.66 28.29 13.17
CA GLU A 426 6.21 28.14 13.02
C GLU A 426 5.80 26.67 13.04
N THR A 427 4.66 26.38 13.68
CA THR A 427 4.03 25.06 13.63
C THR A 427 3.12 24.93 12.40
N TYR A 428 3.25 23.80 11.72
CA TYR A 428 2.51 23.42 10.53
C TYR A 428 1.84 22.04 10.72
N THR A 429 0.93 21.71 9.82
CA THR A 429 0.23 20.41 9.81
C THR A 429 -0.01 19.99 8.36
N THR A 430 0.21 18.71 8.08
CA THR A 430 -0.06 18.14 6.75
C THR A 430 -1.56 17.94 6.53
N GLU A 431 -1.96 17.78 5.27
CA GLU A 431 -3.23 17.16 4.94
C GLU A 431 -3.26 15.71 5.45
N LYS A 432 -4.46 15.14 5.54
CA LYS A 432 -4.67 13.77 6.01
C LYS A 432 -4.56 12.78 4.85
N ALA A 433 -3.54 11.95 4.86
CA ALA A 433 -3.45 10.78 3.99
C ALA A 433 -4.40 9.69 4.49
N LYS A 434 -4.98 8.92 3.56
CA LYS A 434 -5.68 7.66 3.87
C LYS A 434 -4.89 6.51 3.27
N VAL A 435 -4.61 5.50 4.09
CA VAL A 435 -3.73 4.38 3.75
C VAL A 435 -4.38 3.08 4.23
N THR A 436 -4.27 2.03 3.43
CA THR A 436 -4.63 0.66 3.82
C THR A 436 -3.36 -0.07 4.24
N ILE A 437 -3.35 -0.70 5.41
CA ILE A 437 -2.20 -1.47 5.88
C ILE A 437 -2.19 -2.84 5.20
N GLU A 438 -1.18 -3.09 4.38
CA GLU A 438 -0.98 -4.36 3.68
C GLU A 438 -0.45 -5.48 4.60
N GLU A 439 -0.65 -6.75 4.21
CA GLU A 439 -0.15 -7.92 4.96
C GLU A 439 1.39 -7.95 5.07
N GLY A 440 2.11 -7.35 4.11
CA GLY A 440 3.58 -7.29 4.07
C GLY A 440 4.19 -5.97 4.57
N GLU A 441 5.36 -5.63 4.06
CA GLU A 441 5.93 -4.28 4.19
C GLU A 441 5.03 -3.25 3.48
N ASN A 442 5.05 -2.00 3.96
CA ASN A 442 4.22 -0.91 3.44
C ASN A 442 5.17 0.21 2.98
N ASP A 443 4.92 0.78 1.81
CA ASP A 443 5.67 1.94 1.30
C ASP A 443 5.51 3.16 2.24
N PRO A 444 6.47 4.11 2.25
CA PRO A 444 6.35 5.35 3.03
C PRO A 444 5.06 6.12 2.73
N ILE A 445 4.42 6.62 3.79
CA ILE A 445 3.15 7.33 3.72
C ILE A 445 3.42 8.77 3.29
N GLU A 446 3.32 9.03 1.98
CA GLU A 446 3.52 10.36 1.40
C GLU A 446 2.48 11.39 1.86
N LEU A 447 2.92 12.30 2.74
CA LEU A 447 2.11 13.39 3.26
C LEU A 447 2.10 14.59 2.30
N LYS A 448 1.03 15.40 2.38
CA LYS A 448 0.81 16.54 1.47
C LYS A 448 0.53 17.81 2.25
N LEU A 449 0.81 18.96 1.66
CA LEU A 449 0.54 20.27 2.26
C LEU A 449 -0.64 20.95 1.56
N ALA A 450 -1.57 21.47 2.36
CA ALA A 450 -2.61 22.35 1.85
C ALA A 450 -1.98 23.61 1.24
N LYS A 451 -2.56 24.12 0.15
CA LYS A 451 -1.99 25.24 -0.64
C LYS A 451 -1.65 26.48 0.19
N ASP A 452 -2.41 26.77 1.24
CA ASP A 452 -2.16 27.93 2.11
C ASP A 452 -1.09 27.66 3.19
N THR A 453 -0.94 26.41 3.64
CA THR A 453 0.21 25.97 4.44
C THR A 453 1.50 26.13 3.63
N LEU A 454 1.48 25.74 2.36
CA LEU A 454 2.62 25.88 1.45
C LEU A 454 3.01 27.36 1.20
N LYS A 455 2.03 28.25 1.03
CA LYS A 455 2.27 29.71 0.95
C LYS A 455 2.92 30.26 2.21
N ARG A 456 2.45 29.86 3.40
CA ARG A 456 3.04 30.26 4.69
C ARG A 456 4.49 29.79 4.81
N ILE A 457 4.77 28.52 4.50
CA ILE A 457 6.11 27.95 4.51
C ILE A 457 7.07 28.77 3.64
N LYS A 458 6.69 29.07 2.39
CA LYS A 458 7.53 29.86 1.48
C LYS A 458 7.72 31.30 1.97
N SER A 459 6.66 31.92 2.51
CA SER A 459 6.73 33.26 3.13
C SER A 459 7.69 33.30 4.33
N ALA A 460 7.69 32.27 5.19
CA ALA A 460 8.58 32.16 6.34
C ALA A 460 10.03 31.88 5.93
N GLN A 461 10.25 31.03 4.92
CA GLN A 461 11.58 30.81 4.33
C GLN A 461 12.15 32.11 3.73
N ASP A 462 11.36 32.87 2.98
CA ASP A 462 11.83 34.09 2.33
C ASP A 462 12.03 35.24 3.34
N ALA A 463 11.19 35.34 4.38
CA ALA A 463 11.43 36.25 5.50
C ALA A 463 12.75 35.94 6.23
N LYS A 464 13.04 34.65 6.48
CA LYS A 464 14.29 34.20 7.10
C LYS A 464 15.52 34.46 6.22
N LYS A 465 15.42 34.26 4.90
CA LYS A 465 16.48 34.61 3.93
C LYS A 465 16.72 36.12 3.91
N ALA A 466 15.67 36.94 3.89
CA ALA A 466 15.77 38.39 3.91
C ALA A 466 16.38 38.92 5.22
N GLN A 467 16.05 38.30 6.37
CA GLN A 467 16.69 38.60 7.65
C GLN A 467 18.19 38.24 7.63
N ALA A 468 18.55 37.03 7.20
CA ALA A 468 19.95 36.60 7.12
C ALA A 468 20.79 37.53 6.20
N ALA A 469 20.26 37.88 5.03
CA ALA A 469 20.92 38.82 4.11
C ALA A 469 21.09 40.23 4.73
N LYS A 470 20.11 40.70 5.53
CA LYS A 470 20.23 41.97 6.26
C LYS A 470 21.27 41.89 7.39
N GLU A 471 21.34 40.77 8.11
CA GLU A 471 22.32 40.54 9.17
C GLU A 471 23.75 40.45 8.61
N GLU A 472 23.94 39.78 7.48
CA GLU A 472 25.20 39.74 6.73
C GLU A 472 25.60 41.13 6.23
N GLN A 473 24.68 41.87 5.58
CA GLN A 473 24.94 43.25 5.14
C GLN A 473 25.31 44.18 6.31
N ASN A 474 24.60 44.07 7.44
CA ASN A 474 24.91 44.83 8.65
C ASN A 474 26.28 44.43 9.24
N ARG A 475 26.71 43.17 9.12
CA ARG A 475 28.05 42.71 9.52
C ARG A 475 29.13 43.33 8.64
N THR A 476 28.99 43.30 7.31
CA THR A 476 29.95 43.92 6.39
C THR A 476 30.08 45.43 6.63
N LEU A 477 28.96 46.15 6.73
CA LEU A 477 28.96 47.60 6.99
C LEU A 477 29.58 47.95 8.36
N ALA A 478 29.42 47.09 9.37
CA ALA A 478 30.06 47.25 10.67
C ALA A 478 31.58 47.03 10.61
N GLU A 479 32.03 46.02 9.86
CA GLU A 479 33.45 45.69 9.70
C GLU A 479 34.20 46.78 8.90
N GLU A 480 33.65 47.23 7.77
CA GLU A 480 34.20 48.34 6.97
C GLU A 480 34.32 49.62 7.80
N PHE A 481 33.23 50.00 8.50
CA PHE A 481 33.19 51.19 9.33
C PHE A 481 34.24 51.14 10.45
N LEU A 482 34.30 50.04 11.22
CA LEU A 482 35.23 49.91 12.34
C LEU A 482 36.68 49.80 11.89
N LYS A 483 36.94 49.21 10.71
CA LYS A 483 38.28 49.22 10.11
C LYS A 483 38.73 50.64 9.78
N GLU A 484 37.94 51.39 9.01
CA GLU A 484 38.30 52.78 8.66
C GLU A 484 38.47 53.67 9.91
N TYR A 485 37.57 53.51 10.89
CA TYR A 485 37.61 54.21 12.17
C TYR A 485 38.90 53.90 12.93
N ARG A 486 39.27 52.62 13.06
CA ARG A 486 40.48 52.19 13.78
C ARG A 486 41.75 52.69 13.10
N ASP A 487 41.82 52.61 11.78
CA ASP A 487 42.95 53.13 10.98
C ASP A 487 43.10 54.66 11.18
N ALA A 488 41.99 55.40 11.23
CA ALA A 488 42.01 56.84 11.52
C ALA A 488 42.39 57.19 12.97
N VAL A 489 41.94 56.41 13.96
CA VAL A 489 42.38 56.59 15.37
C VAL A 489 43.88 56.31 15.50
N PHE A 490 44.40 55.24 14.90
CA PHE A 490 45.81 54.88 15.02
C PHE A 490 46.70 55.91 14.31
N SER A 491 46.29 56.40 13.13
CA SER A 491 46.92 57.53 12.46
C SER A 491 46.85 58.82 13.30
N SER A 492 45.72 59.10 13.95
CA SER A 492 45.56 60.28 14.82
C SER A 492 46.40 60.22 16.10
N VAL A 493 46.63 59.03 16.66
CA VAL A 493 47.55 58.81 17.78
C VAL A 493 48.97 59.16 17.33
N SER A 494 49.49 58.53 16.27
CA SER A 494 50.86 58.79 15.77
C SER A 494 51.08 60.26 15.43
N ASN A 495 50.14 60.88 14.71
CA ASN A 495 50.26 62.25 14.20
C ASN A 495 49.70 63.32 15.17
N ARG A 496 49.30 62.95 16.39
CA ARG A 496 48.73 63.85 17.43
C ARG A 496 47.59 64.74 16.91
N ASN A 497 46.69 64.18 16.10
CA ASN A 497 45.60 64.91 15.45
C ASN A 497 44.22 64.25 15.71
N ASN A 498 43.23 64.58 14.87
CA ASN A 498 41.82 64.23 15.05
C ASN A 498 41.15 63.89 13.69
N THR A 499 41.78 63.00 12.90
CA THR A 499 41.18 62.51 11.65
C THR A 499 40.03 61.52 11.88
N TYR A 500 39.91 60.95 13.09
CA TYR A 500 38.77 60.12 13.49
C TYR A 500 37.47 60.90 13.72
N SER A 501 37.50 62.23 13.77
CA SER A 501 36.32 63.08 14.05
C SER A 501 35.09 62.76 13.20
N LYS A 502 35.28 62.37 11.92
CA LYS A 502 34.16 62.00 11.02
C LYS A 502 33.39 60.73 11.41
N TYR A 503 33.93 59.89 12.30
CA TYR A 503 33.28 58.65 12.76
C TYR A 503 32.54 58.81 14.11
N TYR A 504 32.51 60.00 14.70
CA TYR A 504 31.87 60.26 15.99
C TYR A 504 30.71 61.24 15.89
N ASP A 505 29.73 61.09 16.78
CA ASP A 505 28.91 62.23 17.18
C ASP A 505 29.80 63.17 18.00
N THR A 506 30.10 64.36 17.46
CA THR A 506 31.02 65.32 18.10
C THR A 506 30.47 65.91 19.41
N GLN A 507 29.21 65.65 19.76
CA GLN A 507 28.62 66.03 21.05
C GLN A 507 28.71 64.90 22.08
N SER A 508 29.06 63.68 21.68
CA SER A 508 29.22 62.52 22.58
C SER A 508 30.32 62.74 23.64
N GLN A 509 30.28 61.94 24.71
CA GLN A 509 31.38 61.93 25.68
C GLN A 509 32.60 61.17 25.13
N ALA A 510 32.39 60.01 24.48
CA ALA A 510 33.46 59.23 23.88
C ALA A 510 34.32 60.02 22.87
N TYR A 511 33.73 60.95 22.11
CA TYR A 511 34.50 61.87 21.27
C TYR A 511 35.38 62.81 22.09
N LYS A 512 34.84 63.44 23.13
CA LYS A 512 35.57 64.39 23.99
C LYS A 512 36.74 63.69 24.70
N ASP A 513 36.50 62.50 25.22
CA ASP A 513 37.52 61.67 25.87
C ASP A 513 38.65 61.30 24.90
N MET A 514 38.30 60.93 23.65
CA MET A 514 39.29 60.63 22.60
C MET A 514 40.08 61.88 22.17
N VAL A 515 39.43 63.05 22.12
CA VAL A 515 40.07 64.35 21.80
C VAL A 515 41.02 64.78 22.91
N GLU A 516 40.65 64.65 24.17
CA GLU A 516 41.55 64.88 25.30
C GLU A 516 42.73 63.88 25.28
N PHE A 517 42.48 62.63 24.89
CA PHE A 517 43.53 61.64 24.75
C PHE A 517 44.53 61.98 23.63
N THR A 518 44.09 62.15 22.37
CA THR A 518 45.03 62.35 21.25
C THR A 518 45.58 63.77 21.12
N THR A 519 44.77 64.79 21.38
CA THR A 519 45.15 66.21 21.20
C THR A 519 45.31 66.98 22.52
N GLY A 520 44.63 66.57 23.60
CA GLY A 520 44.77 67.13 24.96
C GLY A 520 46.03 66.66 25.72
N ASP A 521 47.12 66.37 24.99
CA ASP A 521 48.41 65.90 25.50
C ASP A 521 48.38 64.50 26.18
N GLY A 522 47.24 63.80 26.18
CA GLY A 522 47.05 62.47 26.81
C GLY A 522 48.02 61.39 26.32
N VAL A 523 48.12 61.19 25.00
CA VAL A 523 49.07 60.26 24.35
C VAL A 523 50.52 60.56 24.75
N ARG A 524 50.88 61.85 24.90
CA ARG A 524 52.22 62.27 25.32
C ARG A 524 52.47 62.03 26.81
N LYS A 525 51.49 62.31 27.68
CA LYS A 525 51.54 61.97 29.12
C LYS A 525 51.69 60.46 29.32
N ALA A 526 51.05 59.65 28.48
CA ALA A 526 51.19 58.20 28.43
C ALA A 526 52.49 57.71 27.73
N LYS A 527 53.32 58.63 27.21
CA LYS A 527 54.57 58.36 26.47
C LYS A 527 54.44 57.48 25.22
N ILE A 528 53.24 57.36 24.68
CA ILE A 528 52.94 56.49 23.53
C ILE A 528 53.55 57.12 22.27
N ASP A 529 54.22 56.34 21.43
CA ASP A 529 54.71 56.80 20.13
C ASP A 529 53.62 56.61 19.06
N TYR A 530 53.36 55.35 18.70
CA TYR A 530 52.33 54.92 17.74
C TYR A 530 51.71 53.57 18.15
N TYR A 531 50.66 53.16 17.42
CA TYR A 531 50.04 51.83 17.56
C TYR A 531 50.26 51.00 16.29
N THR A 532 50.53 49.70 16.43
CA THR A 532 50.47 48.74 15.33
C THR A 532 49.13 47.99 15.39
N PRO A 533 48.31 47.99 14.32
CA PRO A 533 47.07 47.22 14.27
C PRO A 533 47.31 45.71 14.20
N GLY A 534 46.47 44.96 14.92
CA GLY A 534 46.29 43.52 14.75
C GLY A 534 44.82 43.17 14.52
N ALA A 535 44.29 42.15 15.19
CA ALA A 535 42.96 41.63 14.92
C ALA A 535 41.82 42.62 15.23
N LEU A 536 40.75 42.53 14.45
CA LEU A 536 39.43 43.14 14.68
C LEU A 536 38.40 42.05 14.40
N ASP A 537 37.81 41.47 15.43
CA ASP A 537 36.82 40.41 15.31
C ASP A 537 35.45 40.91 15.78
N ILE A 538 34.46 40.86 14.88
CA ILE A 538 33.09 41.31 15.10
C ILE A 538 32.30 40.18 15.76
N GLN A 539 32.13 40.27 17.08
CA GLN A 539 31.42 39.27 17.91
C GLN A 539 29.91 39.30 17.65
N SER A 540 29.31 40.48 17.56
CA SER A 540 27.88 40.65 17.26
C SER A 540 27.58 42.04 16.72
N VAL A 541 26.66 42.13 15.75
CA VAL A 541 26.02 43.39 15.34
C VAL A 541 24.53 43.26 15.62
N THR A 542 23.97 44.20 16.37
CA THR A 542 22.53 44.27 16.66
C THR A 542 21.98 45.65 16.35
N GLU A 543 20.73 45.74 15.88
CA GLU A 543 20.06 47.00 15.51
C GLU A 543 18.68 47.04 16.19
N GLU A 544 18.53 47.87 17.22
CA GLU A 544 17.28 48.06 17.96
C GLU A 544 16.89 49.54 17.95
N ASN A 545 15.64 49.85 17.56
CA ASN A 545 15.09 51.21 17.56
C ASN A 545 15.96 52.27 16.81
N GLY A 546 16.76 51.85 15.83
CA GLY A 546 17.67 52.71 15.07
C GLY A 546 19.03 53.00 15.73
N VAL A 547 19.30 52.37 16.89
CA VAL A 547 20.63 52.30 17.51
C VAL A 547 21.28 50.99 17.08
N VAL A 548 22.53 51.07 16.60
CA VAL A 548 23.33 49.89 16.29
C VAL A 548 24.32 49.65 17.43
N THR A 549 24.38 48.42 17.94
CA THR A 549 25.38 48.01 18.92
C THR A 549 26.30 46.98 18.27
N ILE A 550 27.59 47.30 18.19
CA ILE A 550 28.63 46.37 17.71
C ILE A 550 29.49 45.95 18.89
N LYS A 551 29.65 44.64 19.09
CA LYS A 551 30.61 44.09 20.05
C LYS A 551 31.82 43.56 19.28
N THR A 552 33.02 43.90 19.75
CA THR A 552 34.28 43.44 19.16
C THR A 552 35.20 42.82 20.19
N TYR A 553 36.07 41.94 19.69
CA TYR A 553 37.37 41.67 20.29
C TYR A 553 38.43 42.30 19.38
N GLU A 554 39.30 43.12 19.96
CA GLU A 554 40.33 43.86 19.22
C GLU A 554 41.70 43.69 19.86
N ASP A 555 42.73 43.55 19.01
CA ASP A 555 44.12 43.68 19.44
C ASP A 555 44.95 44.68 18.62
N PHE A 556 45.94 45.24 19.29
CA PHE A 556 46.93 46.19 18.78
C PHE A 556 48.15 46.22 19.71
N THR A 557 49.32 46.57 19.17
CA THR A 557 50.54 46.77 19.95
C THR A 557 50.77 48.26 20.18
N VAL A 558 51.06 48.62 21.43
CA VAL A 558 51.45 49.98 21.83
C VAL A 558 52.97 50.10 21.87
N HIS A 559 53.52 51.05 21.13
CA HIS A 559 54.95 51.42 21.14
C HIS A 559 55.15 52.68 21.99
N TYR A 560 56.30 52.81 22.64
CA TYR A 560 56.60 53.92 23.57
C TYR A 560 57.79 54.77 23.11
N THR A 561 57.76 56.05 23.45
CA THR A 561 58.80 57.06 23.17
C THR A 561 60.01 57.01 24.13
N ASP A 562 59.96 56.15 25.14
CA ASP A 562 61.06 55.88 26.07
C ASP A 562 61.27 54.36 26.24
N SER A 563 62.18 53.94 27.12
CA SER A 563 62.64 52.55 27.22
C SER A 563 61.64 51.56 27.88
N HIS A 564 60.33 51.79 27.75
CA HIS A 564 59.33 50.78 28.11
C HIS A 564 59.19 49.75 26.98
N PRO A 565 59.04 48.46 27.29
CA PRO A 565 58.79 47.44 26.28
C PRO A 565 57.40 47.61 25.66
N ASP A 566 57.27 47.25 24.38
CA ASP A 566 56.00 47.31 23.64
C ASP A 566 54.91 46.48 24.33
N SER A 567 53.68 47.00 24.34
CA SER A 567 52.56 46.40 25.07
C SER A 567 51.48 45.91 24.11
N GLN A 568 51.40 44.59 23.90
CA GLN A 568 50.25 44.00 23.21
C GLN A 568 48.98 44.22 24.07
N ASN A 569 48.02 44.94 23.50
CA ASN A 569 46.74 45.21 24.11
C ASN A 569 45.66 44.40 23.42
N ARG A 570 44.92 43.63 24.21
CA ARG A 570 43.67 42.95 23.85
C ARG A 570 42.53 43.63 24.59
N LYS A 571 41.40 43.88 23.92
CA LYS A 571 40.25 44.60 24.49
C LYS A 571 38.95 44.07 23.90
N TYR A 572 37.99 43.79 24.78
CA TYR A 572 36.59 43.69 24.37
C TYR A 572 36.01 45.11 24.37
N LYS A 573 35.27 45.45 23.31
CA LYS A 573 34.59 46.75 23.20
C LYS A 573 33.14 46.56 22.79
N THR A 574 32.29 47.44 23.31
CA THR A 574 30.92 47.64 22.84
C THR A 574 30.81 49.06 22.31
N TYR A 575 30.62 49.19 21.00
CA TYR A 575 30.34 50.44 20.32
C TYR A 575 28.83 50.65 20.27
N THR A 576 28.37 51.83 20.69
CA THR A 576 27.00 52.28 20.45
C THR A 576 27.04 53.30 19.32
N LEU A 577 26.30 53.05 18.24
CA LEU A 577 26.33 53.86 17.02
C LEU A 577 24.94 54.29 16.59
N LYS A 578 24.89 55.43 15.91
CA LYS A 578 23.71 55.99 15.28
C LYS A 578 23.91 56.04 13.77
N LYS A 579 22.90 55.63 13.00
CA LYS A 579 22.94 55.66 11.53
C LYS A 579 22.80 57.09 11.00
N VAL A 580 23.68 57.52 10.10
CA VAL A 580 23.74 58.87 9.51
C VAL A 580 24.00 58.74 8.02
N GLY A 581 22.95 58.97 7.22
CA GLY A 581 23.01 58.75 5.77
C GLY A 581 23.32 57.28 5.45
N ALA A 582 24.39 57.05 4.68
CA ALA A 582 24.85 55.72 4.30
C ALA A 582 25.87 55.08 5.27
N SER A 583 26.20 55.74 6.39
CA SER A 583 27.21 55.28 7.35
C SER A 583 26.74 55.44 8.79
N TYR A 584 27.66 55.33 9.75
CA TYR A 584 27.40 55.43 11.18
C TYR A 584 28.17 56.59 11.82
N VAL A 585 27.77 56.98 13.02
CA VAL A 585 28.60 57.74 13.96
C VAL A 585 28.57 57.07 15.33
N ILE A 586 29.74 56.96 15.96
CA ILE A 586 29.91 56.45 17.32
C ILE A 586 29.35 57.48 18.30
N THR A 587 28.42 57.06 19.15
CA THR A 587 27.86 57.86 20.25
C THR A 587 28.42 57.44 21.61
N ASP A 588 28.91 56.20 21.76
CA ASP A 588 29.57 55.70 22.97
C ASP A 588 30.51 54.52 22.67
N ILE A 589 31.53 54.30 23.51
CA ILE A 589 32.43 53.14 23.47
C ILE A 589 32.70 52.64 24.91
N VAL A 590 32.11 51.50 25.26
CA VAL A 590 32.40 50.82 26.53
C VAL A 590 33.53 49.81 26.31
N VAL A 591 34.62 49.94 27.06
CA VAL A 591 35.76 49.00 27.03
C VAL A 591 35.72 48.09 28.26
N THR A 592 35.49 46.80 28.05
CA THR A 592 35.53 45.80 29.13
C THR A 592 36.92 45.16 29.23
N LYS A 593 37.36 44.90 30.46
CA LYS A 593 38.54 44.08 30.74
C LYS A 593 38.16 42.60 30.67
N GLU A 594 39.12 41.75 30.37
CA GLU A 594 39.05 40.33 30.72
C GLU A 594 38.91 40.20 32.25
N SER A 595 38.11 39.21 32.67
CA SER A 595 37.77 38.90 34.06
C SER A 595 38.63 37.78 34.63
#